data_AF-A0A833DWS0-F1
#
_entry.id   AF-A0A833DWS0-F1
#
_cell.length_a   1.000
_cell.length_b   1.000
_cell.length_c   1.000
_cell.angle_alpha   90.00
_cell.angle_beta   90.00
_cell.angle_gamma   90.00
#
_symmetry.space_group_name_H-M   'P 1'
#
loop_
_entity.id
_entity.type
_entity.pdbx_description
1 polymer ?
#
loop_
_entity_poly.entity_id
_entity_poly.type
_entity_poly.pdbx_seq_one_letter_code
_entity_poly.pdbx_strand_id
1 'polypeptide(L)'
;MFGGILVDDKPVRDIDVAVYTGYRVLPDDWPAYVGGLCDMLEKRLSRQLGLVKAVDVVLLEYVQPRLRAEILRKGLVVLNRAPGIRAVMLLHAIDDVRALDVSRRIKCRFCR
;
A
#
# COMPACT_ATOMS: atom_id res chain seq x y z
N MET A 1 1.33 -3.40 36.09
CA MET A 1 2.06 -3.62 34.83
C MET A 1 2.38 -2.24 34.28
N PHE A 2 3.66 -1.86 34.22
CA PHE A 2 4.06 -0.50 33.85
C PHE A 2 3.90 -0.29 32.34
N GLY A 3 3.04 0.64 31.94
CA GLY A 3 3.01 1.19 30.60
C GLY A 3 3.85 2.46 30.58
N GLY A 4 4.83 2.54 29.69
CA GLY A 4 5.61 3.74 29.42
C GLY A 4 5.46 4.12 27.95
N ILE A 5 5.17 5.39 27.67
CA ILE A 5 5.29 5.98 26.34
C ILE A 5 6.68 6.62 26.27
N LEU A 6 7.53 6.10 25.40
CA LEU A 6 8.78 6.77 25.03
C LEU A 6 8.45 7.79 23.94
N VAL A 7 8.56 9.08 24.29
CA VAL A 7 8.51 10.17 23.31
C VAL A 7 9.95 10.41 22.84
N ASP A 8 10.22 10.13 21.57
CA ASP A 8 11.50 10.43 20.92
C ASP A 8 11.39 11.81 20.22
N ASP A 9 12.41 12.66 20.33
CA ASP A 9 12.42 14.08 19.94
C ASP A 9 12.96 14.33 18.51
N LYS A 10 13.10 13.26 17.71
CA LYS A 10 13.53 13.31 16.30
C LYS A 10 12.41 12.79 15.37
N PRO A 11 12.29 13.31 14.13
CA PRO A 11 11.17 12.95 13.26
C PRO A 11 11.30 11.48 12.84
N VAL A 12 10.56 10.61 13.53
CA VAL A 12 10.24 9.27 13.06
C VAL A 12 9.53 9.45 11.73
N ARG A 13 10.18 9.07 10.63
CA ARG A 13 9.54 9.03 9.32
C ARG A 13 9.16 7.59 9.05
N ASP A 14 7.87 7.31 9.20
CA ASP A 14 7.26 6.09 8.68
C ASP A 14 7.22 6.22 7.15
N ILE A 15 7.67 5.18 6.46
CA ILE A 15 7.72 5.15 5.00
C ILE A 15 6.72 4.12 4.51
N ASP A 16 5.64 4.61 3.91
CA ASP A 16 4.69 3.76 3.19
C ASP A 16 5.20 3.46 1.77
N VAL A 17 5.31 2.18 1.45
CA VAL A 17 5.76 1.70 0.14
C VAL A 17 4.69 0.82 -0.49
N ALA A 18 4.12 1.29 -1.59
CA ALA A 18 3.22 0.49 -2.39
C ALA A 18 3.95 -0.20 -3.53
N VAL A 19 3.76 -1.51 -3.66
CA VAL A 19 4.45 -2.36 -4.65
C VAL A 19 3.44 -3.05 -5.53
N TYR A 20 3.74 -3.10 -6.84
CA TYR A 20 3.01 -3.92 -7.80
C TYR A 20 3.95 -4.98 -8.36
N THR A 21 3.59 -6.24 -8.18
CA THR A 21 4.42 -7.38 -8.60
C THR A 21 3.97 -8.00 -9.92
N GLY A 22 2.79 -7.61 -10.43
CA GLY A 22 2.21 -8.20 -11.63
C GLY A 22 1.71 -9.61 -11.41
N TYR A 23 1.09 -9.85 -10.24
CA TYR A 23 0.52 -11.12 -9.79
C TYR A 23 1.54 -12.26 -9.71
N ARG A 24 2.81 -11.91 -9.48
CA ARG A 24 3.91 -12.89 -9.33
C ARG A 24 4.01 -13.43 -7.92
N VAL A 25 3.60 -12.65 -6.93
CA VAL A 25 3.39 -13.12 -5.57
C VAL A 25 1.98 -13.69 -5.53
N LEU A 26 1.80 -14.89 -5.01
CA LEU A 26 0.48 -15.49 -4.82
C LEU A 26 -0.12 -15.03 -3.50
N PRO A 27 -1.46 -15.14 -3.31
CA PRO A 27 -2.09 -14.80 -2.04
C PRO A 27 -1.43 -15.53 -0.88
N ASP A 28 -1.20 -16.84 -0.94
CA ASP A 28 -0.64 -17.56 0.22
C ASP A 28 0.79 -17.11 0.60
N ASP A 29 1.55 -16.57 -0.36
CA ASP A 29 2.91 -16.06 -0.17
C ASP A 29 2.96 -14.58 0.20
N TRP A 30 1.83 -13.86 0.11
CA TRP A 30 1.74 -12.41 0.30
C TRP A 30 2.35 -11.93 1.63
N PRO A 31 2.07 -12.56 2.80
CA PRO A 31 2.56 -12.07 4.08
C PRO A 31 4.07 -12.23 4.20
N ALA A 32 4.60 -13.37 3.73
CA ALA A 32 6.02 -13.67 3.77
C ALA A 32 6.82 -12.73 2.86
N TYR A 33 6.30 -12.45 1.67
CA TYR A 33 6.91 -11.50 0.74
C TYR A 33 6.95 -10.08 1.33
N VAL A 34 5.82 -9.60 1.85
CA VAL A 34 5.71 -8.27 2.47
C VAL A 34 6.66 -8.15 3.65
N GLY A 35 6.64 -9.12 4.58
CA GLY A 35 7.53 -9.11 5.75
C GLY A 35 9.00 -9.11 5.37
N GLY A 36 9.42 -9.94 4.41
CA GLY A 36 10.80 -9.96 3.93
C GLY A 36 11.22 -8.65 3.25
N LEU A 37 10.30 -7.99 2.53
CA LEU A 37 10.55 -6.71 1.88
C LEU A 37 10.64 -5.55 2.90
N CYS A 38 9.75 -5.52 3.89
CA CYS A 38 9.82 -4.61 5.03
C CYS A 38 11.18 -4.71 5.73
N ASP A 39 11.53 -5.91 6.21
CA ASP A 39 12.80 -6.18 6.89
C ASP A 39 14.01 -5.72 6.07
N MET A 40 14.01 -6.03 4.76
CA MET A 40 15.10 -5.66 3.88
C MET A 40 15.21 -4.13 3.71
N LEU A 41 14.08 -3.45 3.52
CA LEU A 41 14.03 -2.00 3.31
C LEU A 41 14.44 -1.26 4.59
N GLU A 42 13.90 -1.64 5.74
CA GLU A 42 14.29 -1.08 7.03
C GLU A 42 15.80 -1.22 7.26
N LYS A 43 16.33 -2.44 7.17
CA LYS A 43 17.78 -2.69 7.35
C LYS A 43 18.64 -1.85 6.41
N ARG A 44 18.22 -1.65 5.15
CA ARG A 44 18.96 -0.83 4.18
C ARG A 44 18.86 0.66 4.48
N LEU A 45 17.65 1.15 4.73
CA LEU A 45 17.38 2.57 4.95
C LEU A 45 17.93 3.05 6.29
N SER A 46 17.84 2.25 7.37
CA SER A 46 18.45 2.60 8.66
C SER A 46 19.97 2.73 8.53
N ARG A 47 20.63 1.88 7.73
CA ARG A 47 22.09 1.98 7.49
C ARG A 47 22.48 3.23 6.70
N GLN A 48 21.68 3.63 5.72
CA GLN A 48 22.02 4.74 4.81
C GLN A 48 21.58 6.11 5.33
N LEU A 49 20.43 6.17 5.99
CA LEU A 49 19.77 7.42 6.37
C LEU A 49 19.72 7.63 7.88
N GLY A 50 20.10 6.63 8.69
CA GLY A 50 20.22 6.74 10.14
C GLY A 50 18.93 7.02 10.92
N LEU A 51 17.77 7.09 10.23
CA LEU A 51 16.54 7.69 10.78
C LEU A 51 15.24 6.96 10.40
N VAL A 52 15.29 5.90 9.60
CA VAL A 52 14.08 5.13 9.24
C VAL A 52 13.90 4.00 10.25
N LYS A 53 12.75 4.00 10.94
CA LYS A 53 12.42 3.08 12.03
C LYS A 53 11.29 2.12 11.68
N ALA A 54 10.41 2.49 10.75
CA ALA A 54 9.30 1.66 10.27
C ALA A 54 9.08 1.85 8.77
N VAL A 55 8.99 0.74 8.03
CA VAL A 55 8.61 0.73 6.62
C VAL A 55 7.38 -0.16 6.43
N ASP A 56 6.27 0.46 6.04
CA ASP A 56 5.03 -0.25 5.78
C ASP A 56 4.92 -0.57 4.29
N VAL A 57 4.97 -1.85 3.95
CA VAL A 57 4.86 -2.30 2.56
C VAL A 57 3.46 -2.82 2.29
N VAL A 58 2.87 -2.37 1.18
CA VAL A 58 1.58 -2.86 0.72
C VAL A 58 1.62 -3.31 -0.73
N LEU A 59 1.01 -4.45 -1.03
CA LEU A 59 0.88 -4.96 -2.40
C LEU A 59 -0.38 -4.43 -3.07
N LEU A 60 -0.22 -3.58 -4.08
CA LEU A 60 -1.31 -2.87 -4.76
C LEU A 60 -2.42 -3.80 -5.27
N GLU A 61 -2.05 -4.97 -5.75
CA GLU A 61 -2.95 -5.99 -6.29
C GLU A 61 -3.93 -6.61 -5.28
N TYR A 62 -3.62 -6.55 -3.98
CA TYR A 62 -4.47 -7.05 -2.90
C TYR A 62 -5.15 -5.93 -2.09
N VAL A 63 -4.83 -4.68 -2.38
CA VAL A 63 -5.42 -3.52 -1.73
C VAL A 63 -6.84 -3.28 -2.23
N GLN A 64 -7.72 -2.83 -1.32
CA GLN A 64 -9.09 -2.43 -1.66
C GLN A 64 -9.12 -1.33 -2.74
N PRO A 65 -10.07 -1.37 -3.69
CA PRO A 65 -10.06 -0.46 -4.84
C PRO A 65 -9.93 1.03 -4.52
N ARG A 66 -10.62 1.50 -3.47
CA ARG A 66 -10.57 2.91 -3.05
C ARG A 66 -9.17 3.34 -2.62
N LEU A 67 -8.55 2.54 -1.74
CA LEU A 67 -7.20 2.81 -1.25
C LEU A 67 -6.17 2.68 -2.39
N ARG A 68 -6.33 1.67 -3.26
CA ARG A 68 -5.48 1.50 -4.44
C ARG A 68 -5.52 2.72 -5.36
N ALA A 69 -6.71 3.24 -5.64
CA ALA A 69 -6.90 4.44 -6.46
C ALA A 69 -6.24 5.68 -5.81
N GLU A 70 -6.37 5.83 -4.49
CA GLU A 70 -5.76 6.94 -3.75
C GLU A 70 -4.23 6.89 -3.81
N ILE A 71 -3.64 5.73 -3.53
CA ILE A 71 -2.19 5.50 -3.61
C ILE A 71 -1.70 5.80 -5.02
N LEU A 72 -2.36 5.26 -6.04
CA LEU A 72 -1.97 5.49 -7.44
C LEU A 72 -2.09 6.96 -7.83
N ARG A 73 -3.08 7.70 -7.30
CA ARG A 73 -3.30 9.11 -7.65
C ARG A 73 -2.31 10.06 -6.99
N LYS A 74 -2.01 9.86 -5.69
CA LYS A 74 -1.21 10.77 -4.86
C LYS A 74 0.24 10.33 -4.67
N GLY A 75 0.52 9.03 -4.77
CA GLY A 75 1.83 8.46 -4.49
C GLY A 75 2.90 8.88 -5.51
N LEU A 76 4.14 8.99 -5.02
CA LEU A 76 5.32 9.23 -5.84
C LEU A 76 5.85 7.91 -6.41
N VAL A 77 6.03 7.84 -7.72
CA VAL A 77 6.61 6.67 -8.38
C VAL A 77 8.14 6.73 -8.27
N VAL A 78 8.71 5.88 -7.42
CA VAL A 78 10.17 5.78 -7.24
C VAL A 78 10.80 4.85 -8.29
N LEU A 79 10.09 3.78 -8.68
CA LEU A 79 10.55 2.81 -9.65
C LEU A 79 9.41 2.40 -10.57
N ASN A 80 9.65 2.41 -11.88
CA ASN A 80 8.73 1.86 -12.86
C ASN A 80 9.46 1.02 -13.90
N ARG A 81 9.05 -0.25 -14.03
CA ARG A 81 9.63 -1.18 -15.02
C ARG A 81 8.80 -1.27 -16.30
N ALA A 82 7.57 -0.75 -16.30
CA ALA A 82 6.66 -0.81 -17.45
C ALA A 82 6.00 0.57 -17.67
N PRO A 83 6.32 1.27 -18.79
CA PRO A 83 5.69 2.54 -19.10
C PRO A 83 4.16 2.43 -19.12
N GLY A 84 3.46 3.43 -18.57
CA GLY A 84 2.00 3.50 -18.60
C GLY A 84 1.26 2.61 -17.59
N ILE A 85 1.93 1.66 -16.90
CA ILE A 85 1.26 0.71 -15.99
C ILE A 85 0.47 1.42 -14.88
N ARG A 86 1.01 2.51 -14.32
CA ARG A 86 0.32 3.32 -13.32
C ARG A 86 -1.02 3.86 -13.82
N ALA A 87 -1.05 4.39 -15.05
CA ALA A 87 -2.25 4.98 -15.61
C ALA A 87 -3.32 3.91 -15.83
N VAL A 88 -2.92 2.76 -16.39
CA VAL A 88 -3.81 1.61 -16.60
C VAL A 88 -4.38 1.12 -15.26
N MET A 89 -3.53 0.90 -14.25
CA MET A 89 -3.98 0.48 -12.92
C MET A 89 -4.91 1.50 -12.26
N LEU A 90 -4.66 2.80 -12.43
CA LEU A 90 -5.50 3.85 -11.86
C LEU A 90 -6.89 3.86 -12.49
N LEU A 91 -6.98 3.70 -13.81
CA LEU A 91 -8.26 3.61 -14.52
C LEU A 91 -9.08 2.42 -14.02
N HIS A 92 -8.46 1.22 -13.95
CA HIS A 92 -9.12 0.04 -13.41
C HIS A 92 -9.59 0.23 -11.97
N ALA A 93 -8.74 0.81 -11.11
CA ALA A 93 -9.10 1.08 -9.73
C ALA A 93 -10.30 2.05 -9.61
N ILE A 94 -10.39 3.06 -10.48
CA ILE A 94 -11.53 3.99 -10.51
C ILE A 94 -12.82 3.27 -10.92
N ASP A 95 -12.75 2.40 -11.93
CA ASP A 95 -13.91 1.65 -12.40
C ASP A 95 -14.40 0.64 -11.35
N ASP A 96 -13.49 -0.03 -10.65
CA ASP A 96 -13.81 -0.89 -9.51
C ASP A 96 -14.53 -0.11 -8.40
N VAL A 97 -14.06 1.09 -8.07
CA VAL A 97 -14.71 1.97 -7.08
C VAL A 97 -16.12 2.34 -7.51
N ARG A 98 -16.32 2.70 -8.78
CA ARG A 98 -17.64 3.02 -9.34
C ARG A 98 -18.59 1.83 -9.25
N ALA A 99 -18.12 0.63 -9.60
CA ALA A 99 -18.91 -0.59 -9.52
C ALA A 99 -19.36 -0.89 -8.08
N LEU A 100 -18.48 -0.69 -7.10
CA LEU A 100 -18.80 -0.84 -5.68
C LEU A 100 -19.86 0.17 -5.22
N ASP A 101 -19.77 1.42 -5.68
CA ASP A 101 -20.73 2.47 -5.32
C ASP A 101 -22.13 2.21 -5.91
N VAL A 102 -22.21 1.73 -7.16
CA VAL A 102 -23.46 1.30 -7.78
C VAL A 102 -24.08 0.13 -7.00
N SER A 103 -23.28 -0.88 -6.67
CA SER A 103 -23.74 -2.06 -5.92
C SER A 103 -24.31 -1.69 -4.54
N ARG A 104 -23.67 -0.74 -3.84
CA ARG A 104 -24.16 -0.22 -2.56
C ARG A 104 -25.51 0.50 -2.71
N ARG A 105 -25.65 1.33 -3.75
CA ARG A 105 -26.92 2.03 -4.03
C ARG A 105 -28.07 1.06 -4.34
N ILE A 106 -27.81 -0.02 -5.07
CA ILE A 106 -28.82 -1.03 -5.39
C ILE A 106 -29.23 -1.77 -4.11
N LYS A 107 -28.28 -2.25 -3.30
CA LYS A 107 -28.61 -2.92 -2.03
C LYS A 107 -29.46 -2.04 -1.10
N CYS A 108 -29.16 -0.75 -0.99
CA CYS A 108 -29.97 0.17 -0.19
C CYS A 108 -31.41 0.38 -0.73
N ARG A 109 -31.67 0.14 -2.03
CA ARG A 109 -33.01 0.26 -2.61
C ARG A 109 -33.88 -0.98 -2.39
N PHE A 110 -33.28 -2.16 -2.23
CA PHE A 110 -34.00 -3.44 -2.07
C PHE A 110 -34.15 -3.90 -0.61
N CYS A 111 -33.59 -3.16 0.37
CA CYS A 111 -33.78 -3.41 1.80
C CYS A 111 -34.92 -2.58 2.44
N ARG A 112 -35.91 -2.13 1.66
CA ARG A 112 -37.11 -1.44 2.16
C ARG A 112 -38.34 -2.29 1.95
#